data_AF-A0A957ZB95-F1
#
_entry.id   AF-A0A957ZB95-F1
#
_cell.length_a   1.000
_cell.length_b   1.000
_cell.length_c   1.000
_cell.angle_alpha   90.00
_cell.angle_beta   90.00
_cell.angle_gamma   90.00
#
_symmetry.space_group_name_H-M   'P 1'
#
loop_
_entity.id
_entity.type
_entity.pdbx_description
1 polymer ?
#
loop_
_entity_poly.entity_id
_entity_poly.type
_entity_poly.pdbx_seq_one_letter_code
_entity_poly.pdbx_strand_id
1 'polypeptide(L)' 'VLPMVTHAPAQVMKLTDYGLHVGAAANLVVLAAADWHAAVQMQPEKRFVVLRGQVVVETERIVKRLE' A
#
# COMPACT_ATOMS: atom_id res chain seq x y z
N VAL A 1 0.12 14.44 2.48
CA VAL A 1 0.74 13.85 1.26
C VAL A 1 -0.01 12.62 0.78
N LEU A 2 -0.26 11.62 1.64
CA LEU A 2 -0.88 10.35 1.24
C LEU A 2 -2.21 10.49 0.44
N PRO A 3 -3.15 11.41 0.77
CA PRO A 3 -4.37 11.60 -0.02
C PRO A 3 -4.12 12.02 -1.48
N MET A 4 -3.02 12.74 -1.75
CA MET A 4 -2.68 13.23 -3.09
C MET A 4 -2.25 12.12 -4.05
N VAL A 5 -1.79 10.98 -3.51
CA VAL A 5 -1.35 9.81 -4.30
C VAL A 5 -2.30 8.61 -4.15
N THR A 6 -3.44 8.79 -3.47
CA THR A 6 -4.45 7.75 -3.26
C THR A 6 -5.84 8.27 -3.64
N HIS A 7 -6.50 8.96 -2.72
CA HIS A 7 -7.91 9.33 -2.83
C HIS A 7 -8.17 10.43 -3.87
N ALA A 8 -7.30 11.43 -4.00
CA ALA A 8 -7.50 12.52 -4.96
C ALA A 8 -7.43 12.01 -6.42
N PRO A 9 -6.42 11.22 -6.84
CA PRO A 9 -6.44 10.57 -8.15
C PRO A 9 -7.65 9.65 -8.35
N ALA A 10 -8.04 8.88 -7.33
CA ALA A 10 -9.21 8.01 -7.41
C ALA A 10 -10.51 8.79 -7.70
N GLN A 11 -10.69 9.94 -7.06
CA GLN A 11 -11.80 10.85 -7.33
C GLN A 11 -11.76 11.42 -8.74
N VAL A 12 -10.60 11.86 -9.23
CA VAL A 12 -10.42 12.36 -10.60
C VAL A 12 -10.74 11.27 -11.64
N MET A 13 -10.35 10.03 -11.36
CA MET A 13 -10.65 8.86 -12.18
C MET A 13 -12.09 8.35 -12.03
N LYS A 14 -12.91 8.99 -11.18
CA LYS A 14 -14.30 8.60 -10.89
C LYS A 14 -14.42 7.16 -10.37
N LEU A 15 -13.45 6.69 -9.60
CA LEU A 15 -13.55 5.40 -8.92
C LEU A 15 -14.59 5.51 -7.81
N THR A 16 -15.66 4.73 -7.91
CA THR A 16 -16.79 4.78 -6.96
C THR A 16 -16.62 3.90 -5.73
N ASP A 17 -15.70 2.93 -5.81
CA ASP A 17 -15.42 1.94 -4.76
C ASP A 17 -13.90 1.86 -4.52
N TYR A 18 -13.31 2.95 -4.02
CA TYR A 18 -11.88 3.06 -3.74
C TYR A 18 -11.64 3.41 -2.28
N GLY A 19 -10.85 2.59 -1.61
CA GLY A 19 -10.43 2.80 -0.24
C GLY A 19 -10.35 1.49 0.54
N LEU A 20 -10.11 1.60 1.84
CA LEU A 20 -10.13 0.48 2.76
C LEU A 20 -11.41 0.56 3.60
N HIS A 21 -12.47 -0.07 3.10
CA HIS A 21 -13.74 -0.17 3.81
C HIS A 21 -14.43 -1.50 3.51
N VAL A 22 -15.39 -1.88 4.35
CA VAL A 22 -16.20 -3.09 4.15
C VAL A 22 -16.95 -2.98 2.82
N GLY A 23 -16.96 -4.08 2.07
CA GLY A 23 -17.61 -4.17 0.75
C GLY A 23 -16.72 -3.77 -0.43
N ALA A 24 -15.61 -3.05 -0.19
CA ALA A 24 -14.68 -2.69 -1.24
C ALA A 24 -13.96 -3.91 -1.81
N ALA A 25 -13.58 -3.83 -3.10
CA ALA A 25 -12.64 -4.78 -3.66
C ALA A 25 -11.32 -4.79 -2.84
N ALA A 26 -10.81 -5.98 -2.50
CA ALA A 26 -9.59 -6.15 -1.71
C ALA A 26 -8.32 -5.82 -2.53
N ASN A 27 -8.15 -4.52 -2.82
CA ASN A 27 -7.03 -3.92 -3.54
C ASN A 27 -6.26 -3.04 -2.56
N LEU A 28 -5.08 -3.48 -2.12
CA LEU A 28 -4.30 -2.74 -1.12
C LEU A 28 -2.80 -3.01 -1.25
N VAL A 29 -2.00 -2.09 -0.72
CA VAL A 29 -0.55 -2.18 -0.67
C VAL A 29 -0.11 -2.15 0.78
N VAL A 30 0.72 -3.11 1.17
CA VAL A 30 1.35 -3.15 2.49
C VAL A 30 2.77 -2.60 2.37
N LEU A 31 3.09 -1.56 3.12
CA LEU A 31 4.41 -0.95 3.18
C LEU A 31 5.13 -1.35 4.47
N ALA A 32 6.45 -1.56 4.40
CA ALA A 32 7.28 -1.83 5.57
C ALA A 32 7.61 -0.53 6.33
N ALA A 33 6.58 0.17 6.81
CA ALA A 33 6.67 1.41 7.58
C ALA A 33 5.63 1.43 8.71
N ALA A 34 5.96 2.09 9.82
CA ALA A 34 5.05 2.20 10.97
C ALA A 34 3.89 3.18 10.72
N ASP A 35 4.14 4.21 9.92
CA ASP A 35 3.16 5.23 9.57
C ASP A 35 3.45 5.83 8.18
N TRP A 36 2.57 6.73 7.74
CA TRP A 36 2.68 7.35 6.43
C TRP A 36 3.84 8.35 6.32
N HIS A 37 4.26 8.98 7.43
CA HIS A 37 5.40 9.90 7.43
C HIS A 37 6.68 9.12 7.13
N ALA A 38 6.90 8.02 7.86
CA ALA A 38 8.01 7.11 7.66
C ALA A 38 7.98 6.49 6.26
N ALA A 39 6.79 6.14 5.75
CA ALA A 39 6.65 5.59 4.39
C ALA A 39 7.09 6.58 3.31
N VAL A 40 6.75 7.87 3.45
CA VAL A 40 7.17 8.91 2.50
C VAL A 40 8.65 9.22 2.63
N GLN A 41 9.17 9.28 3.86
CA GLN A 41 10.58 9.60 4.11
C GLN A 41 11.52 8.49 3.65
N MET A 42 11.21 7.24 3.99
CA MET A 42 12.10 6.09 3.75
C MET A 42 11.89 5.45 2.38
N GLN A 43 10.76 5.73 1.73
CA GLN A 43 10.35 5.10 0.47
C GLN A 43 10.59 3.57 0.44
N PRO A 44 10.06 2.82 1.42
CA PRO A 44 10.31 1.40 1.51
C PRO A 44 9.71 0.67 0.32
N GLU A 45 10.30 -0.47 -0.02
CA GLU A 45 9.71 -1.40 -0.98
C GLU A 45 8.33 -1.87 -0.49
N LYS A 46 7.46 -2.19 -1.45
CA LYS A 46 6.13 -2.71 -1.15
C LYS A 46 6.28 -4.13 -0.65
N ARG A 47 5.94 -4.37 0.61
CA ARG A 47 6.04 -5.71 1.21
C ARG A 47 5.05 -6.67 0.54
N PHE A 48 3.82 -6.20 0.34
CA PHE A 48 2.80 -6.91 -0.42
C PHE A 48 2.01 -5.96 -1.31
N VAL A 49 1.60 -6.46 -2.47
CA VAL A 49 0.54 -5.86 -3.28
C VAL A 49 -0.57 -6.89 -3.43
N VAL A 50 -1.78 -6.52 -3.03
CA VAL A 50 -2.97 -7.36 -3.14
C VAL A 50 -3.88 -6.75 -4.18
N LEU A 51 -4.32 -7.57 -5.14
CA LEU A 51 -5.29 -7.20 -6.14
C LEU A 51 -6.43 -8.23 -6.12
N ARG A 52 -7.67 -7.77 -5.89
CA ARG A 52 -8.88 -8.59 -5.82
C ARG A 52 -8.74 -9.79 -4.86
N GLY A 53 -8.10 -9.54 -3.71
CA GLY A 53 -7.91 -10.56 -2.67
C GLY A 53 -6.78 -11.56 -2.92
N GLN A 54 -5.98 -11.36 -3.98
CA GLN A 54 -4.83 -12.21 -4.31
C GLN A 54 -3.53 -11.41 -4.09
N VAL A 55 -2.52 -12.02 -3.46
CA VAL A 55 -1.18 -11.43 -3.37
C VAL A 55 -0.53 -11.55 -4.75
N VAL A 56 -0.30 -10.42 -5.42
CA VAL A 56 0.31 -10.36 -6.76
C VAL A 56 1.80 -9.99 -6.72
N VAL A 57 2.25 -9.38 -5.62
CA VAL A 57 3.65 -9.08 -5.35
C VAL A 57 3.92 -9.37 -3.87
N GLU A 58 5.03 -10.05 -3.61
CA GLU A 58 5.62 -10.22 -2.27
C GLU A 58 7.10 -9.90 -2.36
N THR A 59 7.59 -9.06 -1.42
CA THR A 59 9.00 -8.67 -1.35
C THR A 59 9.62 -9.18 -0.06
N GLU A 60 10.60 -10.08 -0.15
CA GLU A 60 11.28 -10.62 1.03
C GLU A 60 12.14 -9.58 1.74
N ARG A 61 12.09 -9.56 3.08
CA ARG A 61 12.92 -8.68 3.90
C ARG A 61 14.12 -9.48 4.32
N ILE A 62 15.26 -9.20 3.71
CA ILE A 62 16.53 -9.82 4.10
C ILE A 62 16.98 -9.16 5.41
N VAL A 63 16.77 -9.84 6.53
CA VAL A 63 17.31 -9.42 7.83
C VAL A 63 18.59 -10.19 8.08
N LYS A 64 19.75 -9.55 7.89
CA LYS A 64 21.02 -10.13 8.36
C LYS A 64 21.06 -10.03 9.89
N ARG A 65 21.13 -11.17 10.56
CA ARG A 65 21.45 -11.23 11.98
C ARG A 65 22.96 -10.99 12.10
N LEU A 66 23.36 -9.97 12.84
CA LEU A 66 24.75 -9.75 13.21
C LEU A 66 25.03 -10.67 14.41
N GLU A 67 26.00 -11.56 14.27
CA GLU A 67 26.60 -12.33 15.39
C GLU A 67 27.61 -11.47 16.14
#